data_AF-A0A1I1RXN0-F1
#
_entry.id   AF-A0A1I1RXN0-F1
#
_cell.length_a   1.000
_cell.length_b   1.000
_cell.length_c   1.000
_cell.angle_alpha   90.00
_cell.angle_beta   90.00
_cell.angle_gamma   90.00
#
_symmetry.space_group_name_H-M   'P 1'
#
loop_
_entity.id
_entity.type
_entity.pdbx_description
1 polymer ?
#
loop_
_entity_poly.entity_id
_entity_poly.type
_entity_poly.pdbx_seq_one_letter_code
_entity_poly.pdbx_strand_id
1 'polypeptide(L)'
;MLQLSPRGKAILHVLAGLDFSPPPFALNNCFGVDDQSILGLAEIGHLLDFREMEVRPFHGSLFAFLRDDPIHHSIFMANSAPTLEWLETEAPPYWREAWLWIAQATRGNAQNLITRPSREWALSFVTAGYPIDRFINVLNHAEQAAFEVFDLASVARHRLVKIRAINAVELQHDELAQVWYVAAALSGDIFVPAVLRADLVNLPPSLIPALVQMTDESQRDALVDRAVEELNGRIIQNRHDEYISNDQQGDFARAVVSVVAASKKNEVARVLRFARGSGQADPIVAAFAQSARLVGNVSSVFQAGKSFTGDEFDKELFTCLCLEGLSPASQTPLKARKHPAIRCLGIIKGDAIKGSSSGKDLSALFAGADGPEDRHQTNIRGIVYNIFMSALAAALAGKPTKSWVKIPDHASESWLAGALRAFEKLARRIAAHWANARHWPTLGDVFSWYDG
;
A
#
# COMPACT_ATOMS: atom_id res chain seq x y z
N MET A 1 40.12 11.32 15.98
CA MET A 1 38.91 12.16 15.92
C MET A 1 39.35 13.60 16.00
N LEU A 2 38.99 14.44 15.02
CA LEU A 2 39.02 15.89 15.18
C LEU A 2 38.41 16.24 16.55
N GLN A 3 38.95 17.26 17.24
CA GLN A 3 38.53 17.62 18.60
C GLN A 3 37.08 18.11 18.59
N LEU A 4 36.13 17.16 18.64
CA LEU A 4 34.73 17.46 18.81
C LEU A 4 34.54 18.16 20.16
N SER A 5 33.72 19.21 20.17
CA SER A 5 33.27 19.85 21.40
C SER A 5 32.60 18.82 22.33
N PRO A 6 32.58 19.04 23.66
CA PRO A 6 31.86 18.17 24.58
C PRO A 6 30.39 17.97 24.18
N ARG A 7 29.75 19.02 23.65
CA ARG A 7 28.36 18.97 23.18
C ARG A 7 28.20 18.13 21.92
N GLY A 8 29.05 18.32 20.92
CA GLY A 8 29.05 17.50 19.70
C GLY A 8 29.24 16.01 20.01
N LYS A 9 30.17 15.68 20.92
CA LYS A 9 30.33 14.30 21.42
C LYS A 9 29.07 13.78 22.09
N ALA A 10 28.48 14.55 23.01
CA ALA A 10 27.26 14.14 23.72
C ALA A 10 26.12 13.82 22.75
N ILE A 11 25.91 14.66 21.73
CA ILE A 11 24.87 14.45 20.71
C ILE A 11 25.12 13.16 19.93
N LEU A 12 26.36 12.88 19.52
CA LEU A 12 26.71 11.61 18.86
C LEU A 12 26.45 10.39 19.75
N HIS A 13 26.79 10.46 21.03
CA HIS A 13 26.51 9.38 21.98
C HIS A 13 25.00 9.18 22.17
N VAL A 14 24.21 10.27 22.22
CA VAL A 14 22.74 10.14 22.28
C VAL A 14 22.21 9.49 21.00
N LEU A 15 22.57 9.99 19.82
CA LEU A 15 22.16 9.40 18.54
C LEU A 15 22.54 7.92 18.42
N ALA A 16 23.74 7.56 18.87
CA ALA A 16 24.17 6.16 18.87
C ALA A 16 23.39 5.31 19.90
N GLY A 17 22.98 5.86 21.04
CA GLY A 17 22.27 5.10 22.08
C GLY A 17 20.76 4.97 21.86
N LEU A 18 20.16 5.70 20.91
CA LEU A 18 18.75 5.54 20.56
C LEU A 18 18.51 4.28 19.73
N ASP A 19 17.39 3.59 19.99
CA ASP A 19 16.90 2.48 19.18
C ASP A 19 16.26 2.94 17.84
N PHE A 20 16.26 4.25 17.58
CA PHE A 20 15.72 4.85 16.37
C PHE A 20 16.54 6.05 15.91
N SER A 21 16.43 6.36 14.62
CA SER A 21 16.96 7.59 14.05
C SER A 21 15.92 8.71 14.16
N PRO A 22 16.19 9.79 14.93
CA PRO A 22 15.29 10.92 14.98
C PRO A 22 15.23 11.61 13.61
N PRO A 23 14.07 12.18 13.22
CA PRO A 23 13.98 12.94 11.99
C PRO A 23 14.68 14.30 12.13
N PRO A 24 15.17 14.91 11.03
CA PRO A 24 15.88 16.19 11.10
C PRO A 24 15.09 17.30 11.80
N PHE A 25 13.77 17.35 11.61
CA PHE A 25 12.93 18.38 12.23
C PHE A 25 12.84 18.27 13.75
N ALA A 26 13.15 17.10 14.33
CA ALA A 26 13.08 16.87 15.78
C ALA A 26 14.41 17.14 16.50
N LEU A 27 15.53 17.33 15.78
CA LEU A 27 16.86 17.43 16.39
C LEU A 27 16.94 18.57 17.41
N ASN A 28 16.34 19.71 17.12
CA ASN A 28 16.32 20.86 18.02
C ASN A 28 15.56 20.57 19.32
N ASN A 29 14.51 19.75 19.28
CA ASN A 29 13.74 19.39 20.46
C ASN A 29 14.46 18.27 21.23
N CYS A 30 15.11 17.34 20.52
CA CYS A 30 15.89 16.25 21.11
C CYS A 30 17.22 16.69 21.73
N PHE A 31 17.81 17.79 21.24
CA PHE A 31 19.17 18.22 21.61
C PHE A 31 19.25 19.69 22.06
N GLY A 32 18.17 20.47 22.01
CA GLY A 32 18.16 21.87 22.42
C GLY A 32 18.49 22.86 21.30
N VAL A 33 18.08 24.11 21.51
CA VAL A 33 18.24 25.25 20.59
C VAL A 33 19.23 26.31 21.09
N ASP A 34 19.97 26.00 22.14
CA ASP A 34 21.04 26.87 22.64
C ASP A 34 22.27 26.86 21.72
N ASP A 35 23.11 27.89 21.81
CA ASP A 35 24.28 28.06 20.94
C ASP A 35 25.22 26.85 20.96
N GLN A 36 25.40 26.18 22.10
CA GLN A 36 26.28 25.01 22.18
C GLN A 36 25.69 23.81 21.44
N SER A 37 24.38 23.62 21.52
CA SER A 37 23.68 22.53 20.82
C SER A 37 23.65 22.74 19.31
N ILE A 38 23.43 23.98 18.85
CA ILE A 38 23.49 24.34 17.43
C ILE A 38 24.91 24.14 16.87
N LEU A 39 25.93 24.65 17.57
CA LEU A 39 27.33 24.47 17.17
C LEU A 39 27.74 23.00 17.21
N GLY A 40 27.29 22.24 18.22
CA GLY A 40 27.53 20.81 18.34
C GLY A 40 26.93 20.00 17.18
N LEU A 41 25.70 20.30 16.78
CA LEU A 41 25.05 19.67 15.61
C LEU A 41 25.78 20.01 14.31
N ALA A 42 26.16 21.28 14.11
CA ALA A 42 26.90 21.70 12.93
C ALA A 42 28.28 21.03 12.84
N GLU A 43 28.96 20.89 13.98
CA GLU A 43 30.27 20.24 14.09
C GLU A 43 30.22 18.78 13.67
N ILE A 44 29.20 18.03 14.09
CA ILE A 44 29.05 16.60 13.76
C ILE A 44 28.36 16.35 12.41
N GLY A 45 27.86 17.40 11.75
CA GLY A 45 27.04 17.26 10.54
C GLY A 45 27.74 16.50 9.41
N HIS A 46 29.05 16.64 9.27
CA HIS A 46 29.86 15.90 8.28
C HIS A 46 30.01 14.40 8.56
N LEU A 47 29.63 13.94 9.76
CA LEU A 47 29.63 12.53 10.16
C LEU A 47 28.26 11.86 9.96
N LEU A 48 27.25 12.65 9.60
CA LEU A 48 25.85 12.24 9.52
C LEU A 48 25.32 12.39 8.09
N ASP A 49 24.39 11.52 7.73
CA ASP A 49 23.58 11.57 6.52
C ASP A 49 22.17 12.04 6.90
N PHE A 50 21.82 13.26 6.49
CA PHE A 50 20.52 13.87 6.77
C PHE A 50 19.53 13.52 5.66
N ARG A 51 18.56 12.66 5.98
CA ARG A 51 17.49 12.25 5.06
C ARG A 51 16.17 12.86 5.49
N GLU A 52 15.18 12.79 4.60
CA GLU A 52 13.84 13.38 4.82
C GLU A 52 13.23 12.99 6.17
N MET A 53 13.34 11.72 6.58
CA MET A 53 12.68 11.18 7.78
C MET A 53 13.61 10.60 8.84
N GLU A 54 14.92 10.73 8.67
CA GLU A 54 15.89 10.13 9.58
C GLU A 54 17.27 10.78 9.47
N VAL A 55 18.01 10.72 10.57
CA VAL A 55 19.44 11.03 10.61
C VAL A 55 20.21 9.75 10.88
N ARG A 56 21.12 9.40 9.98
CA ARG A 56 21.96 8.18 10.05
C ARG A 56 23.44 8.53 10.08
N PRO A 57 24.31 7.65 10.58
CA PRO A 57 25.74 7.85 10.44
C PRO A 57 26.15 7.68 8.97
N PHE A 58 27.07 8.50 8.48
CA PHE A 58 27.59 8.38 7.11
C PHE A 58 28.34 7.04 6.91
N HIS A 59 29.01 6.56 7.96
CA HIS A 59 29.65 5.25 8.00
C HIS A 59 28.94 4.34 9.01
N GLY A 60 28.53 3.14 8.57
CA GLY A 60 27.78 2.20 9.40
C GLY A 60 28.49 1.76 10.69
N SER A 61 29.82 1.88 10.76
CA SER A 61 30.60 1.55 11.95
C SER A 61 30.64 2.64 13.02
N LEU A 62 30.24 3.89 12.72
CA LEU A 62 30.38 5.01 13.65
C LEU A 62 29.62 4.79 14.96
N PHE A 63 28.34 4.40 14.87
CA PHE A 63 27.52 4.18 16.05
C PHE A 63 27.96 2.94 16.83
N ALA A 64 28.42 1.89 16.14
CA ALA A 64 28.99 0.71 16.81
C ALA A 64 30.25 1.11 17.62
N PHE A 65 31.17 1.83 16.99
CA PHE A 65 32.37 2.35 17.65
C PHE A 65 32.04 3.21 18.88
N LEU A 66 31.02 4.06 18.80
CA LEU A 66 30.59 4.91 19.93
C LEU A 66 29.94 4.11 21.06
N ARG A 67 29.25 3.01 20.76
CA ARG A 67 28.62 2.13 21.77
C ARG A 67 29.64 1.27 22.51
N ASP A 68 30.74 0.92 21.85
CA ASP A 68 31.84 0.17 22.45
C ASP A 68 32.70 1.01 23.41
N ASP A 69 32.56 2.34 23.41
CA ASP A 69 33.26 3.22 24.33
C ASP A 69 32.74 3.02 25.78
N PRO A 70 33.60 2.72 26.77
CA PRO A 70 33.18 2.56 28.17
C PRO A 70 32.39 3.74 28.77
N ILE A 71 32.57 4.96 28.25
CA ILE A 71 31.84 6.14 28.74
C ILE A 71 30.50 6.36 28.02
N HIS A 72 30.17 5.55 27.00
CA HIS A 72 28.98 5.73 26.18
C HIS A 72 27.70 5.80 27.02
N HIS A 73 27.49 4.79 27.86
CA HIS A 73 26.26 4.66 28.63
C HIS A 73 26.05 5.86 29.57
N SER A 74 27.10 6.33 30.24
CA SER A 74 26.99 7.47 31.16
C SER A 74 26.70 8.78 30.42
N ILE A 75 27.34 9.02 29.26
CA ILE A 75 27.06 10.20 28.44
C ILE A 75 25.64 10.15 27.87
N PHE A 76 25.22 9.00 27.35
CA PHE A 76 23.87 8.79 26.83
C PHE A 76 22.81 9.11 27.91
N MET A 77 22.92 8.50 29.09
CA MET A 77 21.95 8.69 30.17
C MET A 77 21.88 10.14 30.67
N ALA A 78 23.03 10.83 30.72
CA ALA A 78 23.10 12.22 31.13
C ALA A 78 22.47 13.21 30.12
N ASN A 79 22.39 12.84 28.83
CA ASN A 79 22.02 13.77 27.76
C ASN A 79 20.73 13.40 27.00
N SER A 80 20.16 12.21 27.19
CA SER A 80 18.98 11.74 26.44
C SER A 80 17.63 12.25 26.96
N ALA A 81 17.60 13.00 28.07
CA ALA A 81 16.36 13.48 28.69
C ALA A 81 15.47 14.30 27.72
N PRO A 82 16.00 15.25 26.93
CA PRO A 82 15.16 16.02 26.01
C PRO A 82 14.55 15.17 24.88
N THR A 83 15.22 14.07 24.49
CA THR A 83 14.65 13.13 23.51
C THR A 83 13.43 12.39 24.06
N LEU A 84 13.45 12.01 25.35
CA LEU A 84 12.27 11.42 25.99
C LEU A 84 11.15 12.45 26.11
N GLU A 85 11.48 13.68 26.52
CA GLU A 85 10.49 14.76 26.62
C GLU A 85 9.79 15.00 25.28
N TRP A 86 10.55 15.07 24.18
CA TRP A 86 10.00 15.16 22.84
C TRP A 86 9.04 14.00 22.50
N LEU A 87 9.40 12.75 22.83
CA LEU A 87 8.52 11.59 22.62
C LEU A 87 7.20 11.70 23.40
N GLU A 88 7.25 12.27 24.60
CA GLU A 88 6.10 12.44 25.48
C GLU A 88 5.16 13.54 25.02
N THR A 89 5.69 14.67 24.53
CA THR A 89 4.92 15.90 24.33
C THR A 89 4.63 16.23 22.87
N GLU A 90 5.57 15.97 21.96
CA GLU A 90 5.59 16.61 20.63
C GLU A 90 5.73 15.63 19.47
N ALA A 91 6.30 14.45 19.70
CA ALA A 91 6.58 13.49 18.64
C ALA A 91 5.31 13.09 17.89
N PRO A 92 5.33 12.99 16.55
CA PRO A 92 4.20 12.44 15.83
C PRO A 92 3.91 10.99 16.24
N PRO A 93 2.66 10.50 16.14
CA PRO A 93 2.28 9.13 16.50
C PRO A 93 3.23 8.07 15.92
N TYR A 94 3.68 8.27 14.68
CA TYR A 94 4.65 7.42 13.99
C TYR A 94 5.94 7.10 14.78
N TRP A 95 6.48 8.06 15.52
CA TRP A 95 7.65 7.83 16.39
C TRP A 95 7.21 7.47 17.81
N ARG A 96 6.20 8.15 18.35
CA ARG A 96 5.75 7.94 19.73
C ARG A 96 5.39 6.48 19.99
N GLU A 97 4.57 5.89 19.12
CA GLU A 97 4.03 4.53 19.29
C GLU A 97 5.12 3.43 19.31
N ALA A 98 6.24 3.67 18.63
CA ALA A 98 7.33 2.71 18.53
C ALA A 98 8.41 2.89 19.60
N TRP A 99 8.62 4.12 20.08
CA TRP A 99 9.86 4.44 20.80
C TRP A 99 9.64 4.96 22.22
N LEU A 100 8.45 5.48 22.55
CA LEU A 100 8.20 6.09 23.86
C LEU A 100 8.42 5.09 25.00
N TRP A 101 7.83 3.90 24.92
CA TRP A 101 7.94 2.91 26.00
C TRP A 101 9.35 2.35 26.15
N ILE A 102 10.09 2.23 25.04
CA ILE A 102 11.49 1.82 25.05
C ILE A 102 12.32 2.90 25.75
N ALA A 103 12.16 4.17 25.37
CA ALA A 103 12.87 5.29 25.99
C ALA A 103 12.57 5.43 27.50
N GLN A 104 11.31 5.22 27.91
CA GLN A 104 10.91 5.18 29.32
C GLN A 104 11.58 4.03 30.07
N ALA A 105 11.61 2.83 29.48
CA ALA A 105 12.24 1.65 30.07
C ALA A 105 13.75 1.84 30.24
N THR A 106 14.43 2.42 29.24
CA THR A 106 15.86 2.75 29.30
C THR A 106 16.19 3.70 30.46
N ARG A 107 15.23 4.54 30.89
CA ARG A 107 15.35 5.41 32.06
C ARG A 107 14.80 4.81 33.36
N GLY A 108 14.55 3.51 33.38
CA GLY A 108 14.12 2.75 34.57
C GLY A 108 12.61 2.64 34.76
N ASN A 109 11.79 3.16 33.83
CA ASN A 109 10.33 3.01 33.87
C ASN A 109 9.83 2.04 32.79
N ALA A 110 9.97 0.74 33.06
CA ALA A 110 9.55 -0.31 32.12
C ALA A 110 8.05 -0.65 32.18
N GLN A 111 7.26 -0.01 33.07
CA GLN A 111 5.88 -0.42 33.34
C GLN A 111 5.00 -0.41 32.09
N ASN A 112 5.07 0.66 31.30
CA ASN A 112 4.30 0.77 30.07
C ASN A 112 4.78 -0.26 29.02
N LEU A 113 6.09 -0.45 28.89
CA LEU A 113 6.66 -1.42 27.97
C LEU A 113 6.22 -2.86 28.30
N ILE A 114 6.05 -3.19 29.58
CA ILE A 114 5.59 -4.53 30.00
C ILE A 114 4.08 -4.71 29.82
N THR A 115 3.28 -3.68 30.10
CA THR A 115 1.82 -3.83 30.22
C THR A 115 1.03 -3.41 28.99
N ARG A 116 1.56 -2.51 28.16
CA ARG A 116 0.82 -1.88 27.07
C ARG A 116 0.87 -2.63 25.73
N PRO A 117 2.00 -3.20 25.28
CA PRO A 117 2.04 -3.90 24.00
C PRO A 117 1.04 -5.05 24.00
N SER A 118 0.01 -5.02 23.16
CA SER A 118 -1.04 -6.05 23.10
C SER A 118 -1.30 -6.46 21.65
N ARG A 119 -2.20 -7.43 21.44
CA ARG A 119 -2.65 -7.78 20.10
C ARG A 119 -3.38 -6.61 19.45
N GLU A 120 -4.24 -5.93 20.20
CA GLU A 120 -5.02 -4.79 19.73
C GLU A 120 -4.11 -3.62 19.36
N TRP A 121 -3.07 -3.38 20.16
CA TRP A 121 -2.04 -2.39 19.84
C TRP A 121 -1.24 -2.76 18.58
N ALA A 122 -0.84 -4.03 18.42
CA ALA A 122 -0.16 -4.49 17.21
C ALA A 122 -1.06 -4.32 15.97
N LEU A 123 -2.36 -4.60 16.09
CA LEU A 123 -3.33 -4.36 15.03
C LEU A 123 -3.45 -2.87 14.72
N SER A 124 -3.52 -1.99 15.72
CA SER A 124 -3.57 -0.54 15.47
C SER A 124 -2.33 -0.06 14.71
N PHE A 125 -1.16 -0.63 15.02
CA PHE A 125 0.10 -0.34 14.36
C PHE A 125 0.06 -0.71 12.87
N VAL A 126 -0.42 -1.92 12.56
CA VAL A 126 -0.58 -2.39 11.17
C VAL A 126 -1.61 -1.55 10.43
N THR A 127 -2.75 -1.23 11.04
CA THR A 127 -3.80 -0.41 10.39
C THR A 127 -3.39 1.04 10.18
N ALA A 128 -2.45 1.56 10.99
CA ALA A 128 -1.85 2.87 10.80
C ALA A 128 -0.82 2.87 9.66
N GLY A 129 -0.51 1.72 9.05
CA GLY A 129 0.47 1.61 7.97
C GLY A 129 1.91 1.67 8.46
N TYR A 130 2.18 1.38 9.73
CA TYR A 130 3.53 1.45 10.28
C TYR A 130 4.32 0.16 10.01
N PRO A 131 5.65 0.22 9.75
CA PRO A 131 6.46 -0.96 9.46
C PRO A 131 6.41 -2.01 10.58
N ILE A 132 6.22 -3.28 10.21
CA ILE A 132 6.10 -4.38 11.17
C ILE A 132 7.33 -4.52 12.07
N ASP A 133 8.53 -4.31 11.51
CA ASP A 133 9.80 -4.45 12.25
C ASP A 133 9.87 -3.54 13.48
N ARG A 134 9.19 -2.39 13.45
CA ARG A 134 9.16 -1.46 14.58
C ARG A 134 8.40 -2.04 15.77
N PHE A 135 7.24 -2.64 15.54
CA PHE A 135 6.49 -3.21 16.65
C PHE A 135 7.09 -4.56 17.08
N ILE A 136 7.74 -5.31 16.17
CA ILE A 136 8.59 -6.44 16.55
C ILE A 136 9.67 -5.98 17.52
N ASN A 137 10.31 -4.84 17.25
CA ASN A 137 11.31 -4.26 18.15
C ASN A 137 10.73 -3.95 19.53
N VAL A 138 9.59 -3.26 19.60
CA VAL A 138 8.89 -3.02 20.89
C VAL A 138 8.61 -4.33 21.62
N LEU A 139 8.13 -5.36 20.94
CA LEU A 139 7.85 -6.65 21.55
C LEU A 139 9.11 -7.38 22.01
N ASN A 140 10.26 -7.18 21.35
CA ASN A 140 11.56 -7.68 21.82
C ASN A 140 11.92 -7.04 23.17
N HIS A 141 11.88 -5.71 23.25
CA HIS A 141 12.18 -5.01 24.51
C HIS A 141 11.15 -5.33 25.60
N ALA A 142 9.88 -5.47 25.25
CA ALA A 142 8.81 -5.82 26.18
C ALA A 142 8.93 -7.24 26.73
N GLU A 143 9.34 -8.21 25.90
CA GLU A 143 9.64 -9.56 26.36
C GLU A 143 10.83 -9.57 27.32
N GLN A 144 11.92 -8.86 26.97
CA GLN A 144 13.11 -8.77 27.81
C GLN A 144 12.82 -8.10 29.16
N ALA A 145 12.13 -6.96 29.15
CA ALA A 145 11.78 -6.24 30.38
C ALA A 145 10.85 -7.07 31.29
N ALA A 146 9.88 -7.79 30.72
CA ALA A 146 9.01 -8.69 31.48
C ALA A 146 9.80 -9.88 32.08
N PHE A 147 10.79 -10.40 31.32
CA PHE A 147 11.64 -11.48 31.78
C PHE A 147 12.52 -11.06 32.96
N GLU A 148 13.11 -9.87 32.91
CA GLU A 148 13.97 -9.33 33.98
C GLU A 148 13.26 -9.18 35.32
N VAL A 149 11.94 -8.91 35.31
CA VAL A 149 11.11 -8.83 36.53
C VAL A 149 10.39 -10.14 36.86
N PHE A 150 10.70 -11.23 36.16
CA PHE A 150 10.08 -12.55 36.31
C PHE A 150 8.55 -12.59 36.07
N ASP A 151 8.00 -11.67 35.28
CA ASP A 151 6.61 -11.72 34.82
C ASP A 151 6.47 -12.65 33.59
N LEU A 152 6.49 -13.96 33.86
CA LEU A 152 6.44 -14.99 32.83
C LEU A 152 5.13 -14.97 32.02
N ALA A 153 4.03 -14.46 32.58
CA ALA A 153 2.76 -14.33 31.88
C ALA A 153 2.86 -13.26 30.77
N SER A 154 3.42 -12.10 31.09
CA SER A 154 3.70 -11.05 30.09
C SER A 154 4.73 -11.50 29.06
N VAL A 155 5.79 -12.23 29.46
CA VAL A 155 6.75 -12.83 28.53
C VAL A 155 6.06 -13.70 27.48
N ALA A 156 5.23 -14.65 27.92
CA ALA A 156 4.51 -15.55 27.01
C ALA A 156 3.57 -14.79 26.07
N ARG A 157 2.88 -13.78 26.59
CA ARG A 157 1.95 -12.94 25.82
C ARG A 157 2.68 -12.12 24.74
N HIS A 158 3.78 -11.44 25.09
CA HIS A 158 4.58 -10.69 24.12
C HIS A 158 5.15 -11.61 23.05
N ARG A 159 5.71 -12.75 23.46
CA ARG A 159 6.31 -13.71 22.54
C ARG A 159 5.31 -14.26 21.53
N LEU A 160 4.07 -14.53 21.95
CA LEU A 160 3.02 -15.02 21.05
C LEU A 160 2.68 -14.01 19.94
N VAL A 161 2.53 -12.73 20.29
CA VAL A 161 2.29 -11.67 19.29
C VAL A 161 3.51 -11.49 18.40
N LYS A 162 4.71 -11.51 18.98
CA LYS A 162 5.97 -11.35 18.26
C LYS A 162 6.19 -12.44 17.21
N ILE A 163 6.02 -13.70 17.58
CA ILE A 163 6.16 -14.84 16.65
C ILE A 163 5.17 -14.72 15.50
N ARG A 164 3.93 -14.27 15.75
CA ARG A 164 2.95 -14.03 14.67
C ARG A 164 3.42 -12.96 13.69
N ALA A 165 4.03 -11.89 14.18
CA ALA A 165 4.56 -10.83 13.35
C ALA A 165 5.77 -11.27 12.53
N ILE A 166 6.72 -11.98 13.15
CA ILE A 166 7.87 -12.58 12.46
C ILE A 166 7.38 -13.52 11.36
N ASN A 167 6.44 -14.42 11.66
CA ASN A 167 5.87 -15.32 10.67
C ASN A 167 5.13 -14.59 9.54
N ALA A 168 4.53 -13.42 9.81
CA ALA A 168 3.90 -12.63 8.76
C ALA A 168 4.95 -12.10 7.76
N VAL A 169 6.10 -11.64 8.26
CA VAL A 169 7.22 -11.18 7.41
C VAL A 169 7.87 -12.36 6.67
N GLU A 170 8.13 -13.46 7.35
CA GLU A 170 8.89 -14.58 6.78
C GLU A 170 8.05 -15.49 5.87
N LEU A 171 6.78 -15.73 6.22
CA LEU A 171 5.93 -16.76 5.60
C LEU A 171 4.74 -16.20 4.81
N GLN A 172 4.40 -14.92 4.98
CA GLN A 172 3.20 -14.29 4.39
C GLN A 172 3.51 -12.91 3.80
N HIS A 173 4.73 -12.75 3.27
CA HIS A 173 5.25 -11.46 2.81
C HIS A 173 4.36 -10.81 1.75
N ASP A 174 3.75 -11.58 0.84
CA ASP A 174 2.88 -11.06 -0.21
C ASP A 174 1.55 -10.53 0.31
N GLU A 175 0.89 -11.26 1.22
CA GLU A 175 -0.35 -10.80 1.85
C GLU A 175 -0.09 -9.62 2.79
N LEU A 176 0.99 -9.69 3.57
CA LEU A 176 1.40 -8.60 4.46
C LEU A 176 1.65 -7.32 3.67
N ALA A 177 2.33 -7.43 2.53
CA ALA A 177 2.60 -6.32 1.64
C ALA A 177 1.29 -5.63 1.19
N GLN A 178 0.30 -6.42 0.77
CA GLN A 178 -1.00 -5.90 0.33
C GLN A 178 -1.76 -5.19 1.46
N VAL A 179 -1.79 -5.79 2.65
CA VAL A 179 -2.43 -5.19 3.83
C VAL A 179 -1.75 -3.88 4.20
N TRP A 180 -0.42 -3.88 4.22
CA TRP A 180 0.36 -2.72 4.59
C TRP A 180 0.18 -1.56 3.61
N TYR A 181 0.09 -1.84 2.31
CA TYR A 181 -0.24 -0.82 1.32
C TYR A 181 -1.60 -0.18 1.56
N VAL A 182 -2.64 -0.99 1.76
CA VAL A 182 -3.99 -0.48 2.00
C VAL A 182 -4.00 0.37 3.28
N ALA A 183 -3.32 -0.10 4.34
CA ALA A 183 -3.19 0.66 5.57
C ALA A 183 -2.44 1.98 5.37
N ALA A 184 -1.31 1.97 4.67
CA ALA A 184 -0.53 3.18 4.38
C ALA A 184 -1.34 4.20 3.56
N ALA A 185 -2.03 3.74 2.51
CA ALA A 185 -2.88 4.56 1.67
C ALA A 185 -4.08 5.17 2.43
N LEU A 186 -4.59 4.47 3.45
CA LEU A 186 -5.73 4.91 4.25
C LEU A 186 -5.36 5.60 5.56
N SER A 187 -4.09 5.54 5.99
CA SER A 187 -3.67 6.00 7.33
C SER A 187 -3.94 7.49 7.55
N GLY A 188 -3.87 8.30 6.49
CA GLY A 188 -3.85 9.77 6.57
C GLY A 188 -2.59 10.33 7.24
N ASP A 189 -1.66 9.47 7.66
CA ASP A 189 -0.40 9.86 8.31
C ASP A 189 0.64 10.19 7.24
N ILE A 190 1.02 11.47 7.18
CA ILE A 190 2.00 11.99 6.20
C ILE A 190 3.39 11.34 6.34
N PHE A 191 3.70 10.77 7.50
CA PHE A 191 5.01 10.17 7.77
C PHE A 191 5.16 8.78 7.15
N VAL A 192 4.05 8.06 6.98
CA VAL A 192 4.07 6.70 6.44
C VAL A 192 4.56 6.69 5.00
N PRO A 193 3.95 7.41 4.03
CA PRO A 193 4.44 7.44 2.66
C PRO A 193 5.90 7.90 2.55
N ALA A 194 6.32 8.88 3.37
CA ALA A 194 7.67 9.40 3.32
C ALA A 194 8.73 8.39 3.76
N VAL A 195 8.44 7.58 4.78
CA VAL A 195 9.38 6.52 5.21
C VAL A 195 9.43 5.40 4.18
N LEU A 196 8.29 5.04 3.59
CA LEU A 196 8.26 4.09 2.46
C LEU A 196 9.13 4.58 1.29
N ARG A 197 9.08 5.88 0.96
CA ARG A 197 9.93 6.49 -0.08
C ARG A 197 11.42 6.46 0.29
N ALA A 198 11.74 6.56 1.57
CA ALA A 198 13.12 6.46 2.06
C ALA A 198 13.64 5.02 1.98
N ASP A 199 12.77 4.02 2.19
CA ASP A 199 13.13 2.60 2.29
C ASP A 199 12.75 1.76 1.04
N LEU A 200 12.69 2.42 -0.12
CA LEU A 200 12.26 1.83 -1.40
C LEU A 200 12.94 0.48 -1.73
N VAL A 201 14.22 0.34 -1.36
CA VAL A 201 15.06 -0.85 -1.62
C VAL A 201 14.56 -2.08 -0.88
N ASN A 202 13.96 -1.93 0.30
CA ASN A 202 13.46 -3.05 1.10
C ASN A 202 11.97 -3.32 0.88
N LEU A 203 11.28 -2.48 0.10
CA LEU A 203 9.86 -2.71 -0.20
C LEU A 203 9.66 -3.90 -1.14
N PRO A 204 8.62 -4.72 -0.92
CA PRO A 204 8.21 -5.72 -1.90
C PRO A 204 7.90 -5.08 -3.27
N PRO A 205 8.28 -5.71 -4.40
CA PRO A 205 8.09 -5.13 -5.74
C PRO A 205 6.65 -4.75 -6.06
N SER A 206 5.68 -5.51 -5.53
CA SER A 206 4.25 -5.28 -5.69
C SER A 206 3.75 -3.98 -5.04
N LEU A 207 4.49 -3.40 -4.08
CA LEU A 207 4.10 -2.19 -3.37
C LEU A 207 4.70 -0.91 -3.93
N ILE A 208 5.78 -1.02 -4.71
CA ILE A 208 6.45 0.13 -5.30
C ILE A 208 5.49 0.97 -6.18
N PRO A 209 4.66 0.38 -7.08
CA PRO A 209 3.70 1.16 -7.87
C PRO A 209 2.67 1.90 -7.01
N ALA A 210 2.26 1.23 -5.94
CA ALA A 210 1.26 1.65 -4.99
C ALA A 210 1.75 2.90 -4.21
N LEU A 211 3.02 2.87 -3.76
CA LEU A 211 3.71 4.01 -3.17
C LEU A 211 3.79 5.21 -4.12
N VAL A 212 4.10 4.96 -5.39
CA VAL A 212 4.17 6.02 -6.41
C VAL A 212 2.81 6.67 -6.62
N GLN A 213 1.72 5.88 -6.62
CA GLN A 213 0.35 6.38 -6.79
C GLN A 213 -0.10 7.27 -5.61
N MET A 214 0.25 6.92 -4.37
CA MET A 214 -0.10 7.73 -3.18
C MET A 214 0.79 8.97 -3.02
N THR A 215 1.88 9.09 -3.78
CA THR A 215 2.81 10.22 -3.66
C THR A 215 2.25 11.46 -4.36
N ASP A 216 2.42 12.62 -3.71
CA ASP A 216 2.04 13.92 -4.24
C ASP A 216 2.64 14.18 -5.62
N GLU A 217 1.87 14.86 -6.47
CA GLU A 217 2.24 15.12 -7.86
C GLU A 217 3.58 15.85 -8.01
N SER A 218 3.95 16.70 -7.04
CA SER A 218 5.22 17.44 -7.02
C SER A 218 6.44 16.56 -6.80
N GLN A 219 6.29 15.43 -6.10
CA GLN A 219 7.39 14.50 -5.76
C GLN A 219 7.38 13.22 -6.62
N ARG A 220 6.26 12.95 -7.29
CA ARG A 220 6.00 11.69 -7.99
C ARG A 220 7.01 11.40 -9.10
N ASP A 221 7.33 12.36 -9.96
CA ASP A 221 8.25 12.11 -11.08
C ASP A 221 9.66 11.72 -10.58
N ALA A 222 10.17 12.37 -9.53
CA ALA A 222 11.46 12.01 -8.93
C ALA A 222 11.44 10.61 -8.28
N LEU A 223 10.31 10.23 -7.69
CA LEU A 223 10.14 8.88 -7.15
C LEU A 223 10.01 7.82 -8.25
N VAL A 224 9.35 8.14 -9.38
CA VAL A 224 9.23 7.23 -10.53
C VAL A 224 10.60 6.82 -11.03
N ASP A 225 11.53 7.77 -11.22
CA ASP A 225 12.87 7.46 -11.72
C ASP A 225 13.61 6.49 -10.79
N ARG A 226 13.59 6.76 -9.47
CA ARG A 226 14.17 5.87 -8.45
C ARG A 226 13.51 4.48 -8.41
N ALA A 227 12.19 4.43 -8.52
CA ALA A 227 11.41 3.19 -8.51
C ALA A 227 11.67 2.33 -9.75
N VAL A 228 11.79 2.94 -10.92
CA VAL A 228 12.15 2.25 -12.16
C VAL A 228 13.57 1.72 -12.09
N GLU A 229 14.52 2.51 -11.56
CA GLU A 229 15.91 2.07 -11.37
C GLU A 229 15.99 0.87 -10.43
N GLU A 230 15.33 0.94 -9.27
CA GLU A 230 15.27 -0.15 -8.29
C GLU A 230 14.65 -1.43 -8.87
N LEU A 231 13.48 -1.33 -9.51
CA LEU A 231 12.81 -2.49 -10.13
C LEU A 231 13.66 -3.11 -11.25
N ASN A 232 14.32 -2.29 -12.08
CA ASN A 232 15.23 -2.81 -13.12
C ASN A 232 16.48 -3.44 -12.51
N GLY A 233 17.02 -2.86 -11.43
CA GLY A 233 18.14 -3.43 -10.67
C GLY A 233 17.80 -4.85 -10.18
N ARG A 234 16.62 -5.04 -9.61
CA ARG A 234 16.12 -6.37 -9.20
C ARG A 234 15.94 -7.34 -10.36
N ILE A 235 15.42 -6.87 -11.50
CA ILE A 235 15.31 -7.71 -12.71
C ILE A 235 16.69 -8.17 -13.18
N ILE A 236 17.70 -7.30 -13.15
CA ILE A 236 19.07 -7.62 -13.56
C ILE A 236 19.71 -8.60 -12.57
N GLN A 237 19.60 -8.33 -11.26
CA GLN A 237 20.14 -9.18 -10.21
C GLN A 237 19.55 -10.59 -10.29
N ASN A 238 18.22 -10.70 -10.40
CA ASN A 238 17.55 -12.00 -10.43
C ASN A 238 17.89 -12.80 -11.71
N ARG A 239 18.22 -12.13 -12.83
CA ARG A 239 18.71 -12.81 -14.04
C ARG A 239 20.10 -13.42 -13.85
N HIS A 240 20.94 -12.79 -13.03
CA HIS A 240 22.25 -13.33 -12.68
C HIS A 240 22.16 -14.53 -11.75
N ASP A 241 21.15 -14.57 -10.88
CA ASP A 241 20.97 -15.62 -9.88
C ASP A 241 20.24 -16.89 -10.42
N GLU A 242 19.98 -16.97 -11.74
CA GLU A 242 19.37 -18.11 -12.49
C GLU A 242 18.03 -18.67 -11.95
N TYR A 243 17.35 -17.97 -11.04
CA TYR A 243 16.17 -18.49 -10.34
C TYR A 243 14.93 -17.60 -10.53
N ILE A 244 14.37 -17.57 -11.75
CA ILE A 244 13.09 -16.87 -11.98
C ILE A 244 12.09 -17.81 -12.67
N SER A 245 10.94 -18.00 -12.05
CA SER A 245 9.76 -18.54 -12.75
C SER A 245 9.19 -17.47 -13.69
N ASN A 246 8.67 -17.87 -14.84
CA ASN A 246 8.07 -16.92 -15.81
C ASN A 246 7.02 -15.99 -15.18
N ASP A 247 6.37 -16.41 -14.09
CA ASP A 247 5.36 -15.64 -13.36
C ASP A 247 5.97 -14.44 -12.62
N GLN A 248 7.09 -14.63 -11.92
CA GLN A 248 7.80 -13.54 -11.23
C GLN A 248 8.33 -12.49 -12.21
N GLN A 249 8.79 -12.90 -13.39
CA GLN A 249 9.19 -11.96 -14.43
C GLN A 249 8.00 -11.11 -14.93
N GLY A 250 6.81 -11.70 -15.00
CA GLY A 250 5.56 -11.00 -15.29
C GLY A 250 5.21 -9.96 -14.23
N ASP A 251 5.40 -10.28 -12.95
CA ASP A 251 5.15 -9.36 -11.83
C ASP A 251 6.06 -8.13 -11.85
N PHE A 252 7.37 -8.32 -12.06
CA PHE A 252 8.29 -7.19 -12.21
C PHE A 252 7.94 -6.32 -13.42
N ALA A 253 7.58 -6.94 -14.55
CA ALA A 253 7.18 -6.21 -15.75
C ALA A 253 5.90 -5.38 -15.50
N ARG A 254 4.91 -5.93 -14.80
CA ARG A 254 3.69 -5.23 -14.37
C ARG A 254 4.01 -4.07 -13.42
N ALA A 255 4.91 -4.27 -12.45
CA ALA A 255 5.32 -3.23 -11.52
C ALA A 255 6.00 -2.06 -12.24
N VAL A 256 6.95 -2.35 -13.14
CA VAL A 256 7.67 -1.32 -13.91
C VAL A 256 6.70 -0.47 -14.73
N VAL A 257 5.79 -1.09 -15.50
CA VAL A 257 4.85 -0.31 -16.32
C VAL A 257 3.85 0.46 -15.46
N SER A 258 3.47 -0.07 -14.29
CA SER A 258 2.59 0.62 -13.34
C SER A 258 3.27 1.86 -12.77
N VAL A 259 4.56 1.80 -12.45
CA VAL A 259 5.34 2.97 -12.04
C VAL A 259 5.47 3.98 -13.18
N VAL A 260 5.81 3.53 -14.39
CA VAL A 260 5.94 4.41 -15.57
C VAL A 260 4.62 5.11 -15.90
N ALA A 261 3.48 4.44 -15.73
CA ALA A 261 2.15 5.01 -15.93
C ALA A 261 1.91 6.28 -15.08
N ALA A 262 2.53 6.33 -13.91
CA ALA A 262 2.40 7.44 -12.97
C ALA A 262 3.23 8.67 -13.35
N SER A 263 4.18 8.55 -14.29
CA SER A 263 4.97 9.68 -14.78
C SER A 263 4.19 10.57 -15.75
N LYS A 264 4.46 11.87 -15.68
CA LYS A 264 3.95 12.84 -16.67
C LYS A 264 4.53 12.63 -18.07
N LYS A 265 5.71 12.04 -18.17
CA LYS A 265 6.46 11.83 -19.43
C LYS A 265 6.28 10.42 -19.98
N ASN A 266 5.23 9.72 -19.60
CA ASN A 266 5.06 8.33 -20.01
C ASN A 266 4.94 8.21 -21.54
N GLU A 267 5.80 7.37 -22.13
CA GLU A 267 5.76 7.11 -23.56
C GLU A 267 4.93 5.85 -23.82
N VAL A 268 3.63 6.03 -24.09
CA VAL A 268 2.70 4.92 -24.35
C VAL A 268 3.24 3.97 -25.42
N ALA A 269 3.85 4.49 -26.49
CA ALA A 269 4.44 3.67 -27.55
C ALA A 269 5.60 2.77 -27.05
N ARG A 270 6.38 3.24 -26.08
CA ARG A 270 7.46 2.47 -25.45
C ARG A 270 6.89 1.37 -24.54
N VAL A 271 5.87 1.69 -23.75
CA VAL A 271 5.15 0.71 -22.91
C VAL A 271 4.55 -0.41 -23.77
N LEU A 272 3.87 -0.06 -24.88
CA LEU A 272 3.29 -1.06 -25.78
C LEU A 272 4.35 -1.93 -26.46
N ARG A 273 5.49 -1.35 -26.87
CA ARG A 273 6.62 -2.13 -27.42
C ARG A 273 7.19 -3.09 -26.38
N PHE A 274 7.38 -2.64 -25.15
CA PHE A 274 7.84 -3.47 -24.05
C PHE A 274 6.86 -4.62 -23.76
N ALA A 275 5.57 -4.31 -23.62
CA ALA A 275 4.55 -5.32 -23.34
C ALA A 275 4.43 -6.38 -24.45
N ARG A 276 4.47 -5.97 -25.73
CA ARG A 276 4.46 -6.91 -26.87
C ARG A 276 5.70 -7.79 -26.97
N GLY A 277 6.83 -7.32 -26.45
CA GLY A 277 8.05 -8.12 -26.32
C GLY A 277 7.97 -9.16 -25.21
N SER A 278 6.95 -9.09 -24.35
CA SER A 278 6.66 -10.11 -23.34
C SER A 278 5.63 -11.12 -23.87
N GLY A 279 5.65 -12.35 -23.34
CA GLY A 279 4.57 -13.32 -23.55
C GLY A 279 3.25 -12.98 -22.85
N GLN A 280 3.19 -11.89 -22.07
CA GLN A 280 2.06 -11.48 -21.22
C GLN A 280 1.62 -10.03 -21.49
N ALA A 281 1.50 -9.66 -22.76
CA ALA A 281 1.22 -8.28 -23.14
C ALA A 281 -0.08 -7.71 -22.53
N ASP A 282 -1.16 -8.48 -22.47
CA ASP A 282 -2.46 -8.00 -21.95
C ASP A 282 -2.42 -7.65 -20.46
N PRO A 283 -2.00 -8.55 -19.54
CA PRO A 283 -1.85 -8.20 -18.12
C PRO A 283 -0.93 -7.01 -17.85
N ILE A 284 0.15 -6.86 -18.64
CA ILE A 284 1.08 -5.73 -18.49
C ILE A 284 0.42 -4.41 -18.88
N VAL A 285 -0.24 -4.36 -20.04
CA VAL A 285 -0.91 -3.11 -20.48
C VAL A 285 -2.12 -2.80 -19.59
N ALA A 286 -2.80 -3.82 -19.04
CA ALA A 286 -3.85 -3.65 -18.03
C ALA A 286 -3.30 -3.00 -16.75
N ALA A 287 -2.17 -3.47 -16.22
CA ALA A 287 -1.53 -2.87 -15.05
C ALA A 287 -1.12 -1.41 -15.29
N PHE A 288 -0.58 -1.10 -16.48
CA PHE A 288 -0.32 0.28 -16.91
C PHE A 288 -1.60 1.13 -16.88
N ALA A 289 -2.70 0.63 -17.46
CA ALA A 289 -3.96 1.35 -17.54
C ALA A 289 -4.58 1.60 -16.16
N GLN A 290 -4.54 0.59 -15.28
CA GLN A 290 -5.00 0.72 -13.90
C GLN A 290 -4.23 1.80 -13.15
N SER A 291 -2.90 1.80 -13.24
CA SER A 291 -2.06 2.79 -12.55
C SER A 291 -2.27 4.20 -13.12
N ALA A 292 -2.29 4.34 -14.46
CA ALA A 292 -2.57 5.61 -15.12
C ALA A 292 -3.92 6.19 -14.69
N ARG A 293 -4.96 5.34 -14.57
CA ARG A 293 -6.28 5.74 -14.05
C ARG A 293 -6.21 6.25 -12.61
N LEU A 294 -5.51 5.55 -11.73
CA LEU A 294 -5.42 5.92 -10.31
C LEU A 294 -4.73 7.27 -10.10
N VAL A 295 -3.77 7.63 -10.95
CA VAL A 295 -3.11 8.95 -10.91
C VAL A 295 -3.81 10.02 -11.76
N GLY A 296 -4.97 9.73 -12.35
CA GLY A 296 -5.73 10.65 -13.21
C GLY A 296 -5.17 10.85 -14.62
N ASN A 297 -4.20 10.05 -15.06
CA ASN A 297 -3.63 10.11 -16.41
C ASN A 297 -4.44 9.29 -17.44
N VAL A 298 -5.72 9.60 -17.56
CA VAL A 298 -6.67 8.84 -18.39
C VAL A 298 -6.36 8.97 -19.90
N SER A 299 -5.75 10.08 -20.32
CA SER A 299 -5.38 10.34 -21.72
C SER A 299 -4.38 9.29 -22.26
N SER A 300 -3.40 8.87 -21.44
CA SER A 300 -2.46 7.82 -21.81
C SER A 300 -3.13 6.45 -22.01
N VAL A 301 -4.19 6.16 -21.25
CA VAL A 301 -5.01 4.93 -21.42
C VAL A 301 -5.75 4.95 -22.75
N PHE A 302 -6.37 6.10 -23.09
CA PHE A 302 -7.03 6.28 -24.39
C PHE A 302 -6.05 6.22 -25.56
N GLN A 303 -4.85 6.76 -25.41
CA GLN A 303 -3.80 6.63 -26.42
C GLN A 303 -3.41 5.16 -26.62
N ALA A 304 -3.26 4.38 -25.55
CA ALA A 304 -2.96 2.95 -25.63
C ALA A 304 -4.08 2.18 -26.35
N GLY A 305 -5.35 2.52 -26.06
CA GLY A 305 -6.54 1.88 -26.66
C GLY A 305 -6.67 2.04 -28.17
N LYS A 306 -5.97 3.01 -28.78
CA LYS A 306 -5.90 3.16 -30.25
C LYS A 306 -5.06 2.08 -30.92
N SER A 307 -4.16 1.43 -30.19
CA SER A 307 -3.13 0.53 -30.75
C SER A 307 -3.03 -0.81 -30.04
N PHE A 308 -3.81 -1.02 -28.97
CA PHE A 308 -3.81 -2.25 -28.19
C PHE A 308 -5.23 -2.66 -27.83
N THR A 309 -5.48 -3.97 -27.82
CA THR A 309 -6.73 -4.59 -27.39
C THR A 309 -6.43 -5.91 -26.69
N GLY A 310 -7.03 -6.11 -25.53
CA GLY A 310 -6.85 -7.30 -24.69
C GLY A 310 -7.97 -7.37 -23.66
N ASP A 311 -8.30 -8.56 -23.18
CA ASP A 311 -9.48 -8.76 -22.33
C ASP A 311 -9.31 -8.09 -20.97
N GLU A 312 -8.10 -8.07 -20.41
CA GLU A 312 -7.81 -7.37 -19.15
C GLU A 312 -7.69 -5.86 -19.37
N PHE A 313 -6.94 -5.44 -20.38
CA PHE A 313 -6.77 -4.02 -20.69
C PHE A 313 -8.10 -3.33 -21.02
N ASP A 314 -8.97 -4.00 -21.79
CA ASP A 314 -10.27 -3.45 -22.17
C ASP A 314 -11.16 -3.17 -20.96
N LYS A 315 -10.99 -3.89 -19.84
CA LYS A 315 -11.70 -3.60 -18.57
C LYS A 315 -11.26 -2.28 -17.96
N GLU A 316 -9.96 -1.99 -17.95
CA GLU A 316 -9.43 -0.73 -17.43
C GLU A 316 -9.75 0.43 -18.37
N LEU A 317 -9.62 0.24 -19.69
CA LEU A 317 -10.03 1.22 -20.70
C LEU A 317 -11.53 1.55 -20.57
N PHE A 318 -12.37 0.54 -20.36
CA PHE A 318 -13.78 0.73 -20.08
C PHE A 318 -14.04 1.53 -18.81
N THR A 319 -13.30 1.25 -17.73
CA THR A 319 -13.43 1.98 -16.46
C THR A 319 -13.08 3.45 -16.67
N CYS A 320 -12.00 3.75 -17.40
CA CYS A 320 -11.62 5.10 -17.79
C CYS A 320 -12.71 5.82 -18.62
N LEU A 321 -13.30 5.15 -19.61
CA LEU A 321 -14.40 5.70 -20.41
C LEU A 321 -15.60 6.06 -19.53
N CYS A 322 -15.93 5.23 -18.53
CA CYS A 322 -17.03 5.51 -17.62
C CYS A 322 -16.75 6.72 -16.72
N LEU A 323 -15.53 6.84 -16.20
CA LEU A 323 -15.11 7.97 -15.37
C LEU A 323 -15.20 9.30 -16.13
N GLU A 324 -14.86 9.30 -17.42
CA GLU A 324 -14.92 10.48 -18.29
C GLU A 324 -16.32 10.71 -18.90
N GLY A 325 -17.31 9.87 -18.60
CA GLY A 325 -18.65 9.94 -19.21
C GLY A 325 -18.66 9.67 -20.73
N LEU A 326 -17.59 9.08 -21.26
CA LEU A 326 -17.40 8.84 -22.69
C LEU A 326 -18.04 7.54 -23.16
N SER A 327 -18.23 7.46 -24.48
CA SER A 327 -18.76 6.26 -25.12
C SER A 327 -17.69 5.18 -25.31
N PRO A 328 -17.93 3.92 -24.91
CA PRO A 328 -17.16 2.79 -25.41
C PRO A 328 -17.23 2.65 -26.93
N ALA A 329 -18.29 3.15 -27.58
CA ALA A 329 -18.40 3.18 -29.03
C ALA A 329 -17.55 4.29 -29.70
N SER A 330 -16.96 5.22 -28.94
CA SER A 330 -16.09 6.28 -29.49
C SER A 330 -14.62 5.87 -29.64
N GLN A 331 -14.24 4.68 -29.16
CA GLN A 331 -12.91 4.10 -29.37
C GLN A 331 -13.02 2.73 -30.04
N THR A 332 -11.90 2.26 -30.60
CA THR A 332 -11.70 0.97 -31.31
C THR A 332 -12.47 -0.18 -30.66
N PRO A 333 -13.00 -1.16 -31.43
CA PRO A 333 -13.88 -2.18 -30.87
C PRO A 333 -13.17 -3.00 -29.78
N LEU A 334 -13.65 -2.86 -28.54
CA LEU A 334 -13.23 -3.67 -27.38
C LEU A 334 -13.42 -5.15 -27.72
N LYS A 335 -12.40 -5.99 -27.47
CA LYS A 335 -12.44 -7.46 -27.53
C LYS A 335 -13.27 -8.05 -26.40
N ALA A 336 -13.27 -7.41 -25.22
CA ALA A 336 -14.02 -7.84 -24.04
C ALA A 336 -15.57 -7.64 -24.15
N ARG A 337 -16.18 -7.82 -25.33
CA ARG A 337 -17.64 -7.67 -25.58
C ARG A 337 -18.52 -8.54 -24.68
N LYS A 338 -17.95 -9.60 -24.09
CA LYS A 338 -18.65 -10.50 -23.16
C LYS A 338 -18.65 -9.99 -21.71
N HIS A 339 -17.83 -8.99 -21.37
CA HIS A 339 -17.66 -8.54 -19.99
C HIS A 339 -18.94 -7.87 -19.44
N PRO A 340 -19.35 -8.17 -18.19
CA PRO A 340 -20.60 -7.65 -17.62
C PRO A 340 -20.73 -6.13 -17.64
N ALA A 341 -19.64 -5.42 -17.32
CA ALA A 341 -19.64 -3.96 -17.28
C ALA A 341 -19.79 -3.33 -18.68
N ILE A 342 -19.13 -3.90 -19.69
CA ILE A 342 -19.22 -3.46 -21.09
C ILE A 342 -20.66 -3.62 -21.63
N ARG A 343 -21.33 -4.71 -21.24
CA ARG A 343 -22.75 -4.95 -21.60
C ARG A 343 -23.73 -4.00 -20.93
N CYS A 344 -23.51 -3.62 -19.66
CA CYS A 344 -24.32 -2.60 -18.97
C CYS A 344 -24.37 -1.29 -19.77
N LEU A 345 -23.26 -0.94 -20.42
CA LEU A 345 -23.14 0.33 -21.11
C LEU A 345 -23.65 0.28 -22.56
N GLY A 346 -23.56 -0.87 -23.23
CA GLY A 346 -24.29 -1.09 -24.50
C GLY A 346 -25.80 -0.88 -24.32
N ILE A 347 -26.37 -1.37 -23.22
CA ILE A 347 -27.78 -1.16 -22.86
C ILE A 347 -28.11 0.33 -22.69
N ILE A 348 -27.25 1.06 -21.98
CA ILE A 348 -27.39 2.51 -21.75
C ILE A 348 -27.44 3.31 -23.06
N LYS A 349 -26.72 2.87 -24.10
CA LYS A 349 -26.60 3.59 -25.39
C LYS A 349 -27.57 3.10 -26.46
N GLY A 350 -28.49 2.19 -26.12
CA GLY A 350 -29.49 1.68 -27.05
C GLY A 350 -28.97 0.62 -28.02
N ASP A 351 -27.82 0.00 -27.73
CA ASP A 351 -27.45 -1.23 -28.45
C ASP A 351 -28.55 -2.25 -28.19
N ALA A 352 -29.19 -2.71 -29.27
CA ALA A 352 -30.05 -3.87 -29.18
C ALA A 352 -29.20 -5.00 -28.63
N ILE A 353 -29.50 -5.47 -27.40
CA ILE A 353 -29.01 -6.77 -26.96
C ILE A 353 -29.46 -7.72 -28.05
N LYS A 354 -28.55 -8.16 -28.94
CA LYS A 354 -28.86 -9.19 -29.93
C LYS A 354 -29.20 -10.42 -29.12
N GLY A 355 -30.49 -10.57 -28.86
CA GLY A 355 -31.06 -11.69 -28.14
C GLY A 355 -30.86 -12.92 -28.98
N SER A 356 -29.82 -13.70 -28.68
CA SER A 356 -29.84 -15.13 -28.94
C SER A 356 -30.23 -15.92 -27.69
N SER A 357 -30.97 -15.28 -26.78
CA SER A 357 -31.55 -15.97 -25.62
C SER A 357 -32.64 -15.13 -24.96
N SER A 358 -33.74 -14.89 -25.69
CA SER A 358 -35.04 -14.71 -25.07
C SER A 358 -35.38 -15.98 -24.29
N GLY A 359 -35.04 -16.02 -22.99
CA GLY A 359 -35.40 -17.12 -22.11
C GLY A 359 -34.25 -17.88 -21.44
N LYS A 360 -32.97 -17.49 -21.60
CA LYS A 360 -31.92 -18.03 -20.74
C LYS A 360 -31.74 -17.14 -19.51
N ASP A 361 -31.59 -17.81 -18.37
CA ASP A 361 -31.11 -17.28 -17.10
C ASP A 361 -29.92 -16.34 -17.38
N LEU A 362 -30.00 -15.04 -17.07
CA LEU A 362 -28.88 -14.09 -17.17
C LEU A 362 -27.61 -14.59 -16.42
N SER A 363 -27.75 -15.49 -15.43
CA SER A 363 -26.66 -16.25 -14.83
C SER A 363 -25.84 -16.99 -15.90
N ALA A 364 -26.47 -17.60 -16.90
CA ALA A 364 -25.81 -18.27 -18.03
C ALA A 364 -25.21 -17.30 -19.06
N LEU A 365 -25.71 -16.06 -19.13
CA LEU A 365 -25.12 -15.00 -19.95
C LEU A 365 -23.82 -14.44 -19.37
N PHE A 366 -23.60 -14.60 -18.06
CA PHE A 366 -22.39 -14.17 -17.34
C PHE A 366 -21.53 -15.34 -16.82
N ALA A 367 -22.04 -16.58 -16.81
CA ALA A 367 -21.27 -17.80 -16.55
C ALA A 367 -20.35 -18.21 -17.73
N GLY A 368 -20.44 -17.51 -18.87
CA GLY A 368 -19.66 -17.76 -20.08
C GLY A 368 -18.44 -16.87 -20.27
N ALA A 369 -17.81 -16.42 -19.18
CA ALA A 369 -16.37 -16.11 -19.22
C ALA A 369 -15.66 -17.47 -19.08
N ASP A 370 -14.88 -17.82 -20.09
CA ASP A 370 -14.60 -19.20 -20.49
C ASP A 370 -13.93 -20.08 -19.39
N GLY A 371 -14.47 -21.29 -19.20
CA GLY A 371 -13.79 -22.45 -18.60
C GLY A 371 -13.75 -22.58 -17.07
N PRO A 372 -13.76 -23.81 -16.51
CA PRO A 372 -13.56 -24.09 -15.08
C PRO A 372 -12.13 -23.80 -14.58
N GLU A 373 -11.27 -23.20 -15.40
CA GLU A 373 -9.86 -22.98 -15.09
C GLU A 373 -9.56 -21.57 -14.57
N ASP A 374 -10.50 -20.63 -14.64
CA ASP A 374 -10.29 -19.28 -14.11
C ASP A 374 -10.64 -19.24 -12.61
N ARG A 375 -9.60 -19.28 -11.75
CA ARG A 375 -9.67 -19.26 -10.27
C ARG A 375 -10.47 -18.06 -9.70
N HIS A 376 -10.86 -17.12 -10.55
CA HIS A 376 -11.71 -15.98 -10.20
C HIS A 376 -13.18 -16.33 -9.96
N GLN A 377 -13.68 -17.50 -10.37
CA GLN A 377 -15.07 -17.91 -10.09
C GLN A 377 -15.27 -18.52 -8.68
N THR A 378 -14.20 -18.88 -7.97
CA THR A 378 -14.28 -19.50 -6.63
C THR A 378 -13.90 -18.55 -5.48
N ASN A 379 -13.30 -17.38 -5.77
CA ASN A 379 -12.97 -16.39 -4.74
C ASN A 379 -14.14 -15.39 -4.54
N ILE A 380 -14.43 -15.06 -3.27
CA ILE A 380 -15.46 -14.10 -2.82
C ILE A 380 -15.46 -12.81 -3.65
N ARG A 381 -14.28 -12.28 -3.99
CA ARG A 381 -14.15 -11.05 -4.81
C ARG A 381 -14.83 -11.19 -6.18
N GLY A 382 -14.62 -12.30 -6.87
CA GLY A 382 -15.20 -12.55 -8.19
C GLY A 382 -16.70 -12.78 -8.12
N ILE A 383 -17.17 -13.47 -7.07
CA ILE A 383 -18.60 -13.68 -6.79
C ILE A 383 -19.32 -12.34 -6.61
N VAL A 384 -18.79 -11.48 -5.73
CA VAL A 384 -19.36 -10.15 -5.46
C VAL A 384 -19.40 -9.29 -6.72
N TYR A 385 -18.29 -9.23 -7.46
CA TYR A 385 -18.17 -8.42 -8.68
C TYR A 385 -19.19 -8.83 -9.75
N ASN A 386 -19.28 -10.13 -10.05
CA ASN A 386 -20.16 -10.65 -11.09
C ASN A 386 -21.64 -10.43 -10.73
N ILE A 387 -22.01 -10.62 -9.46
CA ILE A 387 -23.38 -10.39 -8.99
C ILE A 387 -23.75 -8.92 -9.12
N PHE A 388 -22.88 -8.01 -8.66
CA PHE A 388 -23.11 -6.57 -8.76
C PHE A 388 -23.34 -6.13 -10.21
N MET A 389 -22.44 -6.50 -11.13
CA MET A 389 -22.55 -6.08 -12.53
C MET A 389 -23.74 -6.71 -13.26
N SER A 390 -24.09 -7.96 -12.93
CA SER A 390 -25.27 -8.62 -13.49
C SER A 390 -26.56 -7.93 -13.05
N ALA A 391 -26.64 -7.55 -11.77
CA ALA A 391 -27.77 -6.81 -11.23
C ALA A 391 -27.90 -5.42 -11.86
N LEU A 392 -26.76 -4.73 -12.06
CA LEU A 392 -26.71 -3.41 -12.71
C LEU A 392 -27.19 -3.50 -14.16
N ALA A 393 -26.72 -4.48 -14.93
CA ALA A 393 -27.14 -4.70 -16.32
C ALA A 393 -28.64 -4.93 -16.43
N ALA A 394 -29.18 -5.82 -15.58
CA ALA A 394 -30.61 -6.12 -15.56
C ALA A 394 -31.45 -4.89 -15.20
N ALA A 395 -31.02 -4.13 -14.19
CA ALA A 395 -31.70 -2.91 -13.76
C ALA A 395 -31.69 -1.83 -14.86
N LEU A 396 -30.56 -1.62 -15.54
CA LEU A 396 -30.44 -0.69 -16.67
C LEU A 396 -31.29 -1.11 -17.87
N ALA A 397 -31.51 -2.42 -18.07
CA ALA A 397 -32.36 -2.97 -19.14
C ALA A 397 -33.85 -3.01 -18.78
N GLY A 398 -34.26 -2.53 -17.60
CA GLY A 398 -35.64 -2.63 -17.11
C GLY A 398 -36.11 -4.07 -16.85
N LYS A 399 -35.18 -5.01 -16.66
CA LYS A 399 -35.49 -6.43 -16.39
C LYS A 399 -35.50 -6.71 -14.89
N PRO A 400 -36.37 -7.62 -14.40
CA PRO A 400 -36.39 -7.99 -12.99
C PRO A 400 -35.09 -8.69 -12.58
N THR A 401 -34.48 -8.24 -11.48
CA THR A 401 -33.35 -8.91 -10.83
C THR A 401 -33.87 -10.04 -9.94
N LYS A 402 -34.28 -11.18 -10.52
CA LYS A 402 -34.59 -12.35 -9.69
C LYS A 402 -33.28 -12.86 -9.08
N SER A 403 -33.19 -12.87 -7.74
CA SER A 403 -32.08 -13.42 -6.92
C SER A 403 -31.21 -14.44 -7.68
N TRP A 404 -30.19 -13.92 -8.37
CA TRP A 404 -29.28 -14.68 -9.24
C TRP A 404 -28.25 -15.48 -8.45
N VAL A 405 -28.35 -15.41 -7.13
CA VAL A 405 -27.32 -15.81 -6.20
C VAL A 405 -27.48 -17.28 -5.85
N LYS A 406 -26.86 -18.15 -6.64
CA LYS A 406 -26.39 -19.43 -6.11
C LYS A 406 -25.10 -19.14 -5.32
N ILE A 407 -25.22 -18.90 -4.02
CA ILE A 407 -24.05 -18.93 -3.13
C ILE A 407 -23.55 -20.38 -3.16
N PRO A 408 -22.30 -20.65 -3.57
CA PRO A 408 -21.73 -21.99 -3.46
C PRO A 408 -21.84 -22.47 -2.01
N ASP A 409 -22.15 -23.76 -1.78
CA ASP A 409 -22.43 -24.28 -0.42
C ASP A 409 -21.28 -24.02 0.58
N HIS A 410 -20.04 -23.90 0.09
CA HIS A 410 -18.85 -23.60 0.88
C HIS A 410 -18.65 -22.10 1.22
N ALA A 411 -19.41 -21.20 0.59
CA ALA A 411 -19.39 -19.74 0.83
C ALA A 411 -20.62 -19.27 1.62
N SER A 412 -21.35 -20.20 2.26
CA SER A 412 -22.60 -19.99 2.98
C SER A 412 -22.45 -19.29 4.35
N GLU A 413 -21.47 -18.39 4.49
CA GLU A 413 -21.40 -17.54 5.68
C GLU A 413 -22.51 -16.47 5.62
N SER A 414 -23.24 -16.28 6.72
CA SER A 414 -24.41 -15.40 6.80
C SER A 414 -24.12 -13.95 6.37
N TRP A 415 -22.88 -13.49 6.57
CA TRP A 415 -22.45 -12.15 6.18
C TRP A 415 -22.31 -11.98 4.66
N LEU A 416 -21.87 -13.01 3.92
CA LEU A 416 -21.68 -12.91 2.47
C LEU A 416 -23.03 -12.75 1.77
N ALA A 417 -24.04 -13.51 2.21
CA ALA A 417 -25.41 -13.33 1.73
C ALA A 417 -25.99 -11.94 2.04
N GLY A 418 -25.60 -11.34 3.18
CA GLY A 418 -25.91 -9.95 3.52
C GLY A 418 -25.23 -8.96 2.57
N ALA A 419 -23.92 -9.10 2.37
CA ALA A 419 -23.12 -8.25 1.49
C ALA A 419 -23.61 -8.31 0.03
N LEU A 420 -23.89 -9.50 -0.51
CA LEU A 420 -24.37 -9.67 -1.88
C LEU A 420 -25.72 -8.97 -2.12
N ARG A 421 -26.64 -9.03 -1.15
CA ARG A 421 -27.92 -8.30 -1.21
C ARG A 421 -27.72 -6.79 -1.16
N ALA A 422 -26.76 -6.31 -0.37
CA ALA A 422 -26.41 -4.89 -0.31
C ALA A 422 -25.87 -4.40 -1.67
N PHE A 423 -24.98 -5.18 -2.31
CA PHE A 423 -24.47 -4.87 -3.64
C PHE A 423 -25.57 -4.87 -4.72
N GLU A 424 -26.53 -5.80 -4.67
CA GLU A 424 -27.67 -5.79 -5.59
C GLU A 424 -28.56 -4.54 -5.42
N LYS A 425 -28.77 -4.11 -4.17
CA LYS A 425 -29.53 -2.88 -3.86
C LYS A 425 -28.79 -1.64 -4.37
N LEU A 426 -27.46 -1.59 -4.19
CA LEU A 426 -26.61 -0.53 -4.71
C LEU A 426 -26.69 -0.46 -6.24
N ALA A 427 -26.55 -1.59 -6.94
CA ALA A 427 -26.65 -1.66 -8.39
C ALA A 427 -27.99 -1.09 -8.92
N ARG A 428 -29.11 -1.39 -8.26
CA ARG A 428 -30.43 -0.83 -8.61
C ARG A 428 -30.51 0.68 -8.41
N ARG A 429 -29.93 1.20 -7.32
CA ARG A 429 -29.88 2.65 -7.06
C ARG A 429 -29.03 3.38 -8.10
N ILE A 430 -27.89 2.81 -8.48
CA ILE A 430 -27.05 3.34 -9.55
C ILE A 430 -27.84 3.40 -10.87
N ALA A 431 -28.54 2.32 -11.23
CA ALA A 431 -29.37 2.30 -12.45
C ALA A 431 -30.50 3.33 -12.42
N ALA A 432 -31.18 3.49 -11.28
CA ALA A 432 -32.24 4.49 -11.10
C ALA A 432 -31.69 5.92 -11.18
N HIS A 433 -30.54 6.18 -10.57
CA HIS A 433 -29.84 7.47 -10.67
C HIS A 433 -29.48 7.77 -12.12
N TRP A 434 -28.91 6.80 -12.84
CA TRP A 434 -28.60 6.94 -14.27
C TRP A 434 -29.86 7.24 -15.11
N ALA A 435 -30.96 6.53 -14.87
CA ALA A 435 -32.22 6.73 -15.59
C ALA A 435 -32.75 8.18 -15.44
N ASN A 436 -32.56 8.77 -14.26
CA ASN A 436 -33.03 10.11 -13.93
C ASN A 436 -32.05 11.21 -14.38
N ALA A 437 -30.77 11.07 -14.03
CA ALA A 437 -29.76 12.13 -14.16
C ALA A 437 -28.94 12.03 -15.45
N ARG A 438 -28.96 10.88 -16.12
CA ARG A 438 -28.18 10.59 -17.35
C ARG A 438 -26.67 10.77 -17.18
N HIS A 439 -26.17 10.69 -15.95
CA HIS A 439 -24.77 10.58 -15.59
C HIS A 439 -24.59 9.53 -14.49
N TRP A 440 -23.35 9.10 -14.26
CA TRP A 440 -23.03 8.19 -13.16
C TRP A 440 -23.03 8.93 -11.82
N PRO A 441 -23.40 8.26 -10.71
CA PRO A 441 -23.32 8.85 -9.38
C PRO A 441 -21.86 9.05 -8.97
N THR A 442 -21.57 10.15 -8.29
CA THR A 442 -20.27 10.37 -7.63
C THR A 442 -20.13 9.47 -6.40
N LEU A 443 -18.91 9.33 -5.86
CA LEU A 443 -18.70 8.65 -4.57
C LEU A 443 -19.53 9.30 -3.45
N GLY A 444 -19.66 10.64 -3.46
CA GLY A 444 -20.51 11.37 -2.51
C GLY A 444 -21.99 11.00 -2.63
N ASP A 445 -22.50 10.87 -3.86
CA ASP A 445 -23.86 10.40 -4.10
C ASP A 445 -24.05 8.98 -3.57
N VAL A 446 -23.10 8.08 -3.86
CA VAL A 446 -23.15 6.69 -3.40
C VAL A 446 -23.14 6.61 -1.87
N PHE A 447 -22.28 7.38 -1.20
CA PHE A 447 -22.23 7.43 0.26
C PHE A 447 -23.50 8.01 0.87
N SER A 448 -24.13 9.01 0.23
CA SER A 448 -25.41 9.57 0.67
C SER A 448 -26.57 8.57 0.63
N TRP A 449 -26.43 7.46 -0.09
CA TRP A 449 -27.46 6.42 -0.15
C TRP A 449 -27.39 5.45 1.04
N TYR A 450 -26.28 5.45 1.78
CA TYR A 450 -26.10 4.64 2.96
C TYR A 450 -26.46 5.45 4.21
N ASP A 451 -27.76 5.50 4.51
CA ASP A 451 -28.23 5.79 5.86
C ASP A 451 -28.16 4.47 6.67
N GLY A 452 -27.09 4.32 7.47
CA GLY A 452 -26.89 3.18 8.38
C GLY A 452 -25.77 2.24 7.97
#